data_AF-C8NAH6-F1
#
_entry.id   AF-C8NAH6-F1
#
_cell.length_a   1.000
_cell.length_b   1.000
_cell.length_c   1.000
_cell.angle_alpha   90.00
_cell.angle_beta   90.00
_cell.angle_gamma   90.00
#
_symmetry.space_group_name_H-M   'P 1'
#
loop_
_entity.id
_entity.type
_entity.pdbx_description
1 polymer ?
#
loop_
_entity_poly.entity_id
_entity_poly.type
_entity_poly.pdbx_seq_one_letter_code
_entity_poly.pdbx_strand_id
1 'polypeptide(L)'
;MIDLTYEHKKKPLTQEQLEDARRLKAIYEKKKNELGLSQESVADKMGMGQSGVGALFNGINALNAYNAALLTKILKVSVEEFSPSIAREIY
;
A
#
# COMPACT_ATOMS: atom_id res chain seq x y z
N MET A 1 6.31 -40.93 -9.28
CA MET A 1 5.94 -40.02 -8.18
C MET A 1 6.07 -38.61 -8.71
N ILE A 2 4.97 -37.87 -8.87
CA ILE A 2 5.00 -36.46 -9.25
C ILE A 2 4.76 -35.68 -7.96
N ASP A 3 5.73 -34.84 -7.61
CA ASP A 3 5.71 -34.02 -6.41
C ASP A 3 4.65 -32.92 -6.57
N LEU A 4 3.53 -33.05 -5.83
CA LEU A 4 2.31 -32.23 -5.99
C LEU A 4 2.29 -30.97 -5.12
N THR A 5 3.42 -30.49 -4.62
CA THR A 5 3.47 -29.29 -3.76
C THR A 5 4.49 -28.26 -4.23
N TYR A 6 4.36 -27.78 -5.48
CA TYR A 6 4.98 -26.50 -5.83
C TYR A 6 4.15 -25.37 -5.18
N GLU A 7 4.44 -25.09 -3.90
CA GLU A 7 3.86 -23.93 -3.20
C GLU A 7 4.22 -22.66 -3.98
N HIS A 8 3.23 -22.00 -4.57
CA HIS A 8 3.36 -20.62 -5.07
C HIS A 8 3.51 -19.66 -3.88
N LYS A 9 4.67 -19.68 -3.21
CA LYS A 9 5.00 -18.67 -2.21
C LYS A 9 5.08 -17.32 -2.90
N LYS A 10 4.26 -16.37 -2.46
CA LYS A 10 4.40 -14.97 -2.86
C LYS A 10 5.84 -14.56 -2.61
N LYS A 11 6.49 -13.96 -3.61
CA LYS A 11 7.84 -13.42 -3.44
C LYS A 11 7.84 -12.45 -2.26
N PRO A 12 8.85 -12.53 -1.37
CA PRO A 12 8.99 -11.56 -0.30
C PRO A 12 9.14 -10.16 -0.89
N LEU A 13 8.64 -9.15 -0.18
CA LEU A 13 8.83 -7.76 -0.57
C LEU A 13 10.32 -7.38 -0.50
N THR A 14 10.73 -6.49 -1.38
CA THR A 14 12.05 -5.88 -1.32
C THR A 14 12.14 -4.89 -0.15
N GLN A 15 13.35 -4.54 0.27
CA GLN A 15 13.56 -3.52 1.30
C GLN A 15 12.91 -2.18 0.91
N GLU A 16 12.98 -1.80 -0.36
CA GLU A 16 12.36 -0.56 -0.86
C GLU A 16 10.83 -0.59 -0.70
N GLN A 17 10.19 -1.71 -1.03
CA GLN A 17 8.73 -1.87 -0.87
C GLN A 17 8.29 -1.84 0.59
N LEU A 18 9.11 -2.39 1.50
CA LEU A 18 8.86 -2.32 2.94
C LEU A 18 8.99 -0.87 3.45
N GLU A 19 9.99 -0.14 2.97
CA GLU A 19 10.16 1.28 3.31
C GLU A 19 9.05 2.16 2.73
N ASP A 20 8.55 1.85 1.53
CA ASP A 20 7.38 2.51 0.95
C ASP A 20 6.14 2.32 1.84
N ALA A 21 5.86 1.07 2.24
CA ALA A 21 4.76 0.75 3.15
C ALA A 21 4.90 1.48 4.49
N ARG A 22 6.12 1.52 5.05
CA ARG A 22 6.42 2.23 6.30
C ARG A 22 6.14 3.73 6.19
N ARG A 23 6.60 4.40 5.12
CA ARG A 23 6.33 5.83 4.89
C ARG A 23 4.84 6.10 4.70
N LEU A 24 4.17 5.29 3.88
CA LEU A 24 2.73 5.39 3.65
C LEU A 24 1.94 5.27 4.96
N LYS A 25 2.26 4.26 5.79
CA LYS A 25 1.60 4.07 7.08
C LYS A 25 1.83 5.25 8.02
N ALA A 26 3.05 5.79 8.07
CA ALA A 26 3.36 6.96 8.88
C ALA A 26 2.53 8.19 8.46
N ILE A 27 2.36 8.41 7.16
CA ILE A 27 1.50 9.47 6.62
C ILE A 27 0.04 9.24 7.03
N TYR A 28 -0.47 8.03 6.86
CA TYR A 28 -1.83 7.67 7.28
C TYR A 28 -2.04 7.95 8.77
N GLU A 29 -1.16 7.47 9.65
CA GLU A 29 -1.30 7.67 11.10
C GLU A 29 -1.29 9.15 11.49
N LYS A 30 -0.47 9.97 10.83
CA LYS A 30 -0.39 11.41 11.08
C LYS A 30 -1.67 12.15 10.63
N LYS A 31 -2.28 11.72 9.53
CA LYS A 31 -3.40 12.45 8.88
C LYS A 31 -4.78 11.84 9.12
N LYS A 32 -4.88 10.61 9.64
CA LYS A 32 -6.17 9.91 9.72
C LYS A 32 -7.22 10.66 10.54
N ASN A 33 -6.81 11.31 11.63
CA ASN A 33 -7.73 12.05 12.49
C ASN A 33 -8.18 13.37 11.83
N GLU A 34 -7.26 14.10 11.19
CA GLU A 34 -7.60 15.37 10.51
C GLU A 34 -8.50 15.12 9.29
N LEU A 35 -8.33 13.98 8.61
CA LEU A 35 -9.07 13.61 7.40
C LEU A 35 -10.32 12.76 7.68
N GLY A 36 -10.59 12.43 8.95
CA GLY A 36 -11.71 11.55 9.32
C GLY A 36 -11.63 10.14 8.72
N LEU A 37 -10.43 9.57 8.65
CA LEU A 37 -10.16 8.27 8.03
C LEU A 37 -10.05 7.14 9.06
N SER A 38 -10.59 5.99 8.67
CA SER A 38 -10.28 4.67 9.23
C SER A 38 -9.74 3.78 8.11
N GLN A 39 -9.17 2.61 8.41
CA GLN A 39 -8.78 1.69 7.35
C GLN A 39 -9.99 1.18 6.55
N GLU A 40 -11.15 1.05 7.19
CA GLU A 40 -12.42 0.71 6.54
C GLU A 40 -12.84 1.81 5.57
N SER A 41 -12.83 3.08 5.97
CA SER A 41 -13.23 4.16 5.06
C SER A 41 -12.22 4.40 3.92
N VAL A 42 -10.94 4.09 4.13
CA VAL A 42 -9.94 4.02 3.04
C VAL A 42 -10.27 2.87 2.09
N ALA A 43 -10.61 1.70 2.62
CA ALA A 43 -10.94 0.52 1.84
C ALA A 43 -12.18 0.74 0.96
N ASP A 44 -13.22 1.36 1.51
CA ASP A 44 -14.43 1.76 0.79
C ASP A 44 -14.10 2.68 -0.40
N LYS A 45 -13.25 3.70 -0.17
CA LYS A 45 -12.81 4.64 -1.21
C LYS A 45 -11.96 3.97 -2.29
N MET A 46 -11.25 2.88 -1.95
CA MET A 46 -10.43 2.10 -2.89
C MET A 46 -11.20 0.96 -3.56
N GLY A 47 -12.45 0.69 -3.15
CA GLY A 47 -13.24 -0.43 -3.64
C GLY A 47 -12.63 -1.80 -3.30
N MET A 48 -11.97 -1.90 -2.13
CA MET A 48 -11.35 -3.15 -1.66
C MET A 48 -11.69 -3.43 -0.19
N GLY A 49 -11.30 -4.60 0.34
CA GLY A 49 -11.53 -4.92 1.75
C GLY A 49 -10.51 -4.27 2.71
N GLN A 50 -10.93 -4.02 3.95
CA GLN A 50 -10.09 -3.40 5.00
C GLN A 50 -8.77 -4.16 5.24
N SER A 51 -8.80 -5.50 5.21
CA SER A 51 -7.60 -6.33 5.32
C SER A 51 -6.59 -6.08 4.19
N GLY A 52 -7.06 -5.72 3.00
CA GLY A 52 -6.22 -5.35 1.86
C GLY A 52 -5.49 -4.03 2.11
N VAL A 53 -6.17 -3.03 2.66
CA VAL A 53 -5.55 -1.76 3.08
C VAL A 53 -4.52 -2.00 4.18
N GLY A 54 -4.87 -2.79 5.19
CA GLY A 54 -3.94 -3.17 6.26
C GLY A 54 -2.71 -3.91 5.73
N ALA A 55 -2.87 -4.76 4.72
CA ALA A 55 -1.76 -5.47 4.08
C ALA A 55 -0.81 -4.53 3.33
N LEU A 56 -1.32 -3.45 2.72
CA LEU A 56 -0.48 -2.41 2.10
C LEU A 56 0.30 -1.63 3.15
N PHE A 57 -0.36 -1.15 4.21
CA PHE A 57 0.30 -0.36 5.26
C PHE A 57 1.33 -1.14 6.06
N ASN A 58 1.16 -2.46 6.20
CA ASN A 58 2.06 -3.30 6.99
C ASN A 58 3.13 -3.99 6.14
N GLY A 59 3.24 -3.71 4.84
CA GLY A 59 4.24 -4.36 3.98
C GLY A 59 4.01 -5.87 3.86
N ILE A 60 2.75 -6.31 3.77
CA ILE A 60 2.38 -7.69 3.45
C ILE A 60 2.16 -7.84 1.94
N ASN A 61 1.56 -6.82 1.32
CA ASN A 61 1.42 -6.70 -0.13
C ASN A 61 2.14 -5.44 -0.62
N ALA A 62 2.78 -5.51 -1.78
CA ALA A 62 3.43 -4.36 -2.40
C ALA A 62 2.39 -3.32 -2.82
N LEU A 63 2.78 -2.05 -2.77
CA LEU A 63 2.07 -1.00 -3.51
C LEU A 63 2.25 -1.24 -5.01
N ASN A 64 1.22 -0.89 -5.76
CA ASN A 64 1.28 -0.73 -7.20
C ASN A 64 0.88 0.70 -7.57
N ALA A 65 1.16 1.11 -8.81
CA ALA A 65 0.89 2.47 -9.28
C ALA A 65 -0.58 2.88 -9.11
N TYR A 66 -1.54 1.98 -9.36
CA TYR A 66 -2.97 2.26 -9.22
C TYR A 66 -3.36 2.59 -7.77
N ASN A 67 -3.00 1.71 -6.83
CA ASN A 67 -3.29 1.91 -5.40
C ASN A 67 -2.55 3.13 -4.85
N ALA A 68 -1.30 3.37 -5.27
CA ALA A 68 -0.55 4.57 -4.91
C ALA A 68 -1.29 5.83 -5.36
N ALA A 69 -1.76 5.89 -6.61
CA ALA A 69 -2.50 7.03 -7.15
C ALA A 69 -3.88 7.24 -6.51
N LEU A 70 -4.54 6.20 -6.00
CA LEU A 70 -5.75 6.36 -5.19
C LEU A 70 -5.44 6.94 -3.80
N LEU A 71 -4.38 6.44 -3.17
CA LEU A 71 -3.97 6.86 -1.83
C LEU A 71 -3.53 8.33 -1.79
N THR A 72 -2.94 8.88 -2.84
CA THR A 72 -2.62 10.33 -2.91
C THR A 72 -3.87 11.19 -2.80
N LYS A 73 -4.96 10.82 -3.49
CA LYS A 73 -6.23 11.55 -3.46
C LYS A 73 -6.91 11.48 -2.10
N ILE A 74 -6.76 10.34 -1.40
CA ILE A 74 -7.33 10.08 -0.08
C ILE A 74 -6.53 10.81 1.01
N LEU A 75 -5.20 10.64 1.00
CA LEU A 75 -4.29 11.17 2.03
C LEU A 75 -3.82 12.60 1.76
N LYS A 76 -4.15 13.20 0.62
CA LYS A 76 -3.76 14.55 0.21
C LYS A 76 -2.23 14.75 0.27
N VAL A 77 -1.51 13.84 -0.38
CA VAL A 77 -0.04 13.83 -0.52
C VAL A 77 0.31 13.43 -1.95
N SER A 78 1.55 13.67 -2.35
CA SER A 78 2.13 13.20 -3.61
C SER A 78 2.57 11.72 -3.52
N VAL A 79 2.86 11.07 -4.66
CA VAL A 79 3.38 9.68 -4.64
C VAL A 79 4.82 9.66 -4.12
N GLU A 80 5.63 10.66 -4.48
CA GLU A 80 7.04 10.72 -4.08
C GLU A 80 7.25 10.76 -2.54
N GLU A 81 6.26 11.25 -1.79
CA GLU A 81 6.31 11.30 -0.32
C GLU A 81 6.37 9.91 0.33
N PHE A 82 5.85 8.87 -0.34
CA PHE A 82 5.92 7.50 0.17
C PHE A 82 6.62 6.52 -0.76
N SER A 83 6.59 6.69 -2.09
CA SER A 83 7.28 5.81 -3.03
C SER A 83 7.90 6.59 -4.20
N PRO A 84 9.18 6.98 -4.11
CA PRO A 84 9.88 7.63 -5.20
C PRO A 84 10.06 6.75 -6.45
N SER A 85 10.13 5.43 -6.29
CA SER A 85 10.19 4.50 -7.43
C SER A 85 8.86 4.45 -8.18
N ILE A 86 7.73 4.30 -7.48
CA ILE A 86 6.42 4.32 -8.14
C ILE A 86 6.13 5.68 -8.77
N ALA A 87 6.56 6.78 -8.13
CA ALA A 87 6.43 8.11 -8.72
C ALA A 87 7.12 8.20 -10.10
N ARG A 88 8.32 7.63 -10.25
CA ARG A 88 9.05 7.56 -11.54
C ARG A 88 8.42 6.63 -12.58
N GLU A 89 7.53 5.72 -12.18
CA GLU A 89 6.80 4.86 -13.12
C GLU A 89 5.55 5.54 -13.67
N ILE A 90 4.98 6.49 -12.91
CA ILE A 90 3.75 7.20 -13.25
C ILE A 90 4.02 8.47 -14.08
N TYR A 91 5.14 9.15 -13.81
CA TYR A 91 5.56 10.40 -14.45
C TYR A 91 6.79 10.19 -15.32
#